data_AF-A0A0R1LWZ4-F1
#
_entry.id   AF-A0A0R1LWZ4-F1
#
_cell.length_a   1.000
_cell.length_b   1.000
_cell.length_c   1.000
_cell.angle_alpha   90.00
_cell.angle_beta   90.00
_cell.angle_gamma   90.00
#
_symmetry.space_group_name_H-M   'P 1'
#
loop_
_entity.id
_entity.type
_entity.pdbx_description
1 polymer ?
#
loop_
_entity_poly.entity_id
_entity_poly.type
_entity_poly.pdbx_seq_one_letter_code
_entity_poly.pdbx_strand_id
1 'polypeptide(L)'
;MKKSENEIRQNVIIDMNDFLLEYGTKKLGHRDDLAEVIYQAAKDDLHGLDTLFKDQGEARQHVYEAVGEGFIADYFSDLSESEIAAKTDELALDAIKYLGKHEQELDAWKNN
;
A
#
# COMPACT_ATOMS: atom_id res chain seq x y z
N MET A 1 23.34 3.41 -13.27
CA MET A 1 22.22 3.40 -14.24
C MET A 1 21.02 4.03 -13.54
N LYS A 2 20.30 4.96 -14.19
CA LYS A 2 19.01 5.42 -13.65
C LYS A 2 18.07 4.21 -13.71
N LYS A 3 17.40 3.88 -12.60
CA LYS A 3 16.32 2.88 -12.60
C LYS A 3 15.25 3.32 -13.61
N SER A 4 14.63 2.38 -14.30
CA SER A 4 13.47 2.67 -15.15
C SER A 4 12.28 3.11 -14.29
N GLU A 5 11.37 3.89 -14.86
CA GLU A 5 10.13 4.32 -14.20
C GLU A 5 9.33 3.12 -13.63
N ASN A 6 9.29 2.01 -14.38
CA ASN A 6 8.63 0.78 -13.95
C ASN A 6 9.29 0.17 -12.70
N GLU A 7 10.63 0.11 -12.65
CA GLU A 7 11.34 -0.38 -11.46
C GLU A 7 11.10 0.51 -10.24
N ILE A 8 11.04 1.83 -10.45
CA ILE A 8 10.77 2.78 -9.36
C ILE A 8 9.34 2.59 -8.85
N ARG A 9 8.34 2.56 -9.74
CA ARG A 9 6.93 2.30 -9.37
C ARG A 9 6.78 1.00 -8.61
N GLN A 10 7.43 -0.07 -9.06
CA GLN A 10 7.36 -1.36 -8.38
C GLN A 10 8.00 -1.34 -6.97
N ASN A 11 9.13 -0.64 -6.79
CA ASN A 11 9.71 -0.49 -5.45
C ASN A 11 8.77 0.26 -4.51
N VAL A 12 8.09 1.31 -5.00
CA VAL A 12 7.12 2.07 -4.20
C VAL A 12 5.93 1.21 -3.82
N ILE A 13 5.43 0.38 -4.74
CA ILE A 13 4.36 -0.59 -4.44
C ILE A 13 4.77 -1.55 -3.31
N ILE A 14 6.02 -2.05 -3.35
CA ILE A 14 6.56 -2.92 -2.31
C ILE A 14 6.62 -2.16 -0.98
N ASP A 15 7.17 -0.94 -0.96
CA ASP A 15 7.25 -0.11 0.25
C ASP A 15 5.84 0.16 0.84
N MET A 16 4.86 0.53 0.01
CA MET A 16 3.47 0.73 0.44
C MET A 16 2.91 -0.51 1.14
N ASN A 17 3.09 -1.69 0.54
CA ASN A 17 2.61 -2.95 1.13
C ASN A 17 3.38 -3.32 2.41
N ASP A 18 4.68 -3.03 2.48
CA ASP A 18 5.50 -3.30 3.65
C ASP A 18 5.07 -2.47 4.87
N PHE A 19 4.76 -1.19 4.66
CA PHE A 19 4.21 -0.31 5.70
C PHE A 19 2.82 -0.76 6.14
N LEU A 20 1.96 -1.13 5.18
CA LEU A 20 0.62 -1.62 5.48
C LEU A 20 0.63 -2.93 6.27
N LEU A 21 1.50 -3.87 5.91
CA LEU A 21 1.70 -5.14 6.62
C LEU A 21 2.30 -4.92 8.02
N GLU A 22 3.25 -3.99 8.16
CA GLU A 22 3.78 -3.64 9.49
C GLU A 22 2.69 -3.04 10.39
N TYR A 23 1.86 -2.14 9.84
CA TYR A 23 0.73 -1.58 10.56
C TYR A 23 -0.30 -2.65 10.91
N GLY A 24 -0.62 -3.54 9.95
CA GLY A 24 -1.52 -4.66 10.15
C GLY A 24 -1.03 -5.61 11.25
N THR A 25 0.27 -5.89 11.30
CA THR A 25 0.89 -6.70 12.35
C THR A 25 0.71 -6.05 13.72
N LYS A 26 0.89 -4.72 13.83
CA LYS A 26 0.70 -3.97 15.09
C LYS A 26 -0.76 -3.97 15.55
N LYS A 27 -1.73 -3.95 14.62
CA LYS A 27 -3.16 -3.86 14.93
C LYS A 27 -3.85 -5.21 15.12
N LEU A 28 -3.52 -6.19 14.29
CA LEU A 28 -4.18 -7.50 14.21
C LEU A 28 -3.35 -8.63 14.83
N GLY A 29 -2.08 -8.34 15.19
CA GLY A 29 -1.11 -9.32 15.68
C GLY A 29 -0.38 -10.04 14.55
N HIS A 30 0.58 -10.90 14.93
CA HIS A 30 1.24 -11.79 13.97
C HIS A 30 0.26 -12.84 13.46
N ARG A 31 0.11 -12.89 12.14
CA ARG A 31 -0.77 -13.82 11.43
C ARG A 31 -0.04 -14.33 10.19
N ASP A 32 -0.24 -15.60 9.86
CA ASP A 32 0.33 -16.22 8.66
C ASP A 32 -0.46 -15.87 7.38
N ASP A 33 -1.64 -15.26 7.53
CA ASP A 33 -2.58 -14.88 6.47
C ASP A 33 -2.76 -13.35 6.38
N LEU A 34 -1.81 -12.56 6.91
CA LEU A 34 -2.00 -11.12 7.07
C LEU A 34 -2.16 -10.43 5.71
N ALA A 35 -1.34 -10.79 4.73
CA ALA A 35 -1.43 -10.23 3.38
C ALA A 35 -2.77 -10.55 2.71
N GLU A 36 -3.24 -11.80 2.83
CA GLU A 36 -4.55 -12.21 2.30
C GLU A 36 -5.68 -11.42 2.97
N VAL A 37 -5.68 -11.30 4.31
CA VAL A 37 -6.71 -10.57 5.06
C VAL A 37 -6.78 -9.09 4.63
N ILE A 38 -5.63 -8.44 4.48
CA ILE A 38 -5.54 -7.05 4.04
C ILE A 38 -6.02 -6.91 2.59
N TYR A 39 -5.55 -7.78 1.69
CA TYR A 39 -5.98 -7.78 0.29
C TYR A 39 -7.50 -7.96 0.18
N GLN A 40 -8.09 -8.95 0.83
CA GLN A 40 -9.54 -9.21 0.75
C GLN A 40 -10.36 -8.03 1.26
N ALA A 41 -9.86 -7.29 2.26
CA ALA A 41 -10.52 -6.09 2.75
C ALA A 41 -10.49 -4.96 1.71
N ALA A 42 -9.39 -4.78 0.97
CA ALA A 42 -9.14 -3.58 0.19
C ALA A 42 -9.24 -3.75 -1.34
N LYS A 43 -9.35 -4.99 -1.86
CA LYS A 43 -9.27 -5.31 -3.30
C LYS A 43 -10.23 -4.55 -4.20
N ASP A 44 -11.42 -4.24 -3.68
CA ASP A 44 -12.48 -3.56 -4.42
C ASP A 44 -12.59 -2.08 -4.00
N ASP A 45 -12.28 -1.75 -2.75
CA ASP A 45 -12.32 -0.40 -2.18
C ASP A 45 -11.36 -0.29 -0.97
N LEU A 46 -10.46 0.69 -0.98
CA LEU A 46 -9.49 0.93 0.09
C LEU A 46 -10.15 1.30 1.44
N HIS A 47 -11.40 1.76 1.45
CA HIS A 47 -12.16 1.98 2.69
C HIS A 47 -12.41 0.69 3.49
N GLY A 48 -12.24 -0.48 2.86
CA GLY A 48 -12.26 -1.74 3.59
C GLY A 48 -11.14 -1.86 4.63
N LEU A 49 -10.02 -1.16 4.46
CA LEU A 49 -8.95 -1.07 5.47
C LEU A 49 -9.46 -0.43 6.77
N ASP A 50 -10.26 0.63 6.67
CA ASP A 50 -10.85 1.32 7.83
C ASP A 50 -11.74 0.36 8.64
N THR A 51 -12.47 -0.52 7.94
CA THR A 51 -13.33 -1.53 8.57
C THR A 51 -12.48 -2.64 9.21
N LEU A 52 -11.43 -3.09 8.52
CA LEU A 52 -10.51 -4.12 9.00
C LEU A 52 -9.79 -3.68 10.28
N PHE A 53 -9.20 -2.48 10.27
CA PHE A 53 -8.39 -1.97 11.38
C PHE A 53 -9.19 -1.21 12.43
N LYS A 54 -10.43 -0.82 12.12
CA LYS A 54 -11.33 -0.03 12.99
C LYS A 54 -10.68 1.27 13.46
N ASP A 55 -9.96 1.93 12.56
CA ASP A 55 -9.11 3.07 12.86
C ASP A 55 -9.52 4.35 12.13
N GLN A 56 -10.74 4.38 11.58
CA GLN A 56 -11.34 5.56 10.93
C GLN A 56 -10.49 6.10 9.77
N GLY A 57 -9.73 5.24 9.09
CA GLY A 57 -8.94 5.60 7.91
C GLY A 57 -7.48 5.94 8.18
N GLU A 58 -7.02 5.82 9.42
CA GLU A 58 -5.61 6.06 9.78
C GLU A 58 -4.64 5.23 8.92
N ALA A 59 -4.88 3.92 8.78
CA ALA A 59 -4.05 3.07 7.94
C ALA A 59 -4.07 3.49 6.47
N ARG A 60 -5.28 3.73 5.93
CA ARG A 60 -5.44 4.08 4.51
C ARG A 60 -4.72 5.38 4.20
N GLN A 61 -5.01 6.44 4.96
CA GLN A 61 -4.57 7.80 4.62
C GLN A 61 -3.13 8.07 5.03
N HIS A 62 -2.76 7.70 6.25
CA HIS A 62 -1.49 8.15 6.86
C HIS A 62 -0.37 7.10 6.81
N VAL A 63 -0.68 5.86 6.47
CA VAL A 63 0.31 4.79 6.32
C VAL A 63 0.43 4.35 4.87
N TYR A 64 -0.69 4.15 4.19
CA TYR A 64 -0.69 3.59 2.84
C TYR A 64 -0.60 4.66 1.75
N GLU A 65 -1.63 5.51 1.64
CA GLU A 65 -1.71 6.59 0.64
C GLU A 65 -0.57 7.60 0.81
N ALA A 66 -0.20 7.96 2.05
CA ALA A 66 0.90 8.88 2.32
C ALA A 66 2.26 8.46 1.69
N VAL A 67 2.54 7.15 1.59
CA VAL A 67 3.78 6.66 0.95
C VAL A 67 3.70 6.88 -0.57
N GLY A 68 2.55 6.57 -1.17
CA GLY A 68 2.31 6.80 -2.60
C GLY A 68 2.31 8.29 -2.95
N GLU A 69 1.66 9.11 -2.13
CA GLU A 69 1.58 10.56 -2.31
C GLU A 69 2.96 11.21 -2.27
N GLY A 70 3.78 10.87 -1.27
CA GLY A 70 5.16 11.37 -1.17
C GLY A 70 5.97 11.02 -2.42
N PHE A 71 5.85 9.79 -2.92
CA PHE A 71 6.50 9.38 -4.16
C PHE A 71 6.00 10.17 -5.38
N ILE A 72 4.69 10.31 -5.56
CA ILE A 72 4.11 11.01 -6.71
C ILE A 72 4.51 12.49 -6.70
N ALA A 73 4.47 13.14 -5.54
CA ALA A 73 4.89 14.54 -5.38
C ALA A 73 6.39 14.74 -5.70
N ASP A 74 7.25 13.82 -5.22
CA ASP A 74 8.70 13.89 -5.48
C ASP A 74 9.05 13.61 -6.95
N TYR A 75 8.33 12.69 -7.59
CA TYR A 75 8.61 12.26 -8.97
C TYR A 75 7.99 13.18 -10.02
N PHE A 76 6.82 13.76 -9.74
CA PHE A 76 6.08 14.63 -10.64
C PHE A 76 5.88 16.03 -10.05
N SER A 77 6.87 16.91 -10.25
CA SER A 77 6.90 18.27 -9.68
C SER A 77 5.81 19.22 -10.19
N ASP A 78 5.18 18.90 -11.32
CA ASP A 78 4.31 19.83 -12.06
C ASP A 78 2.82 19.50 -11.92
N LEU A 79 2.47 18.50 -11.09
CA LEU A 79 1.08 18.11 -10.85
C LEU A 79 0.43 18.99 -9.79
N SER A 80 -0.85 19.28 -9.99
CA SER A 80 -1.71 19.86 -8.96
C SER A 80 -2.00 18.84 -7.85
N GLU A 81 -2.42 19.33 -6.68
CA GLU A 81 -2.83 18.48 -5.55
C GLU A 81 -3.90 17.44 -5.94
N SER A 82 -4.88 17.82 -6.76
CA SER A 82 -5.92 16.89 -7.22
C SER A 82 -5.39 15.82 -8.18
N GLU A 83 -4.38 16.15 -8.98
CA GLU A 83 -3.73 15.17 -9.87
C GLU A 83 -2.83 14.21 -9.08
N ILE A 84 -2.16 14.72 -8.05
CA ILE A 84 -1.39 13.90 -7.10
C ILE A 84 -2.33 12.92 -6.42
N ALA A 85 -3.43 13.40 -5.83
CA ALA A 85 -4.42 12.56 -5.15
C ALA A 85 -4.97 11.44 -6.08
N ALA A 86 -5.40 11.79 -7.30
CA ALA A 86 -5.91 10.81 -8.24
C ALA A 86 -4.86 9.73 -8.61
N LYS A 87 -3.58 10.12 -8.76
CA LYS A 87 -2.49 9.17 -9.03
C LYS A 87 -2.14 8.31 -7.81
N THR A 88 -2.23 8.87 -6.61
CA THR A 88 -2.05 8.13 -5.36
C THR A 88 -3.13 7.05 -5.23
N ASP A 89 -4.39 7.38 -5.49
CA ASP A 89 -5.50 6.42 -5.47
C ASP A 89 -5.27 5.26 -6.46
N GLU A 90 -4.87 5.58 -7.70
CA GLU A 90 -4.52 4.58 -8.71
C GLU A 90 -3.35 3.69 -8.26
N LEU A 91 -2.30 4.30 -7.70
CA LEU A 91 -1.11 3.58 -7.23
C LEU A 91 -1.44 2.68 -6.04
N ALA A 92 -2.24 3.14 -5.10
CA ALA A 92 -2.67 2.39 -3.92
C ALA A 92 -3.51 1.17 -4.32
N LEU A 93 -4.45 1.32 -5.27
CA LEU A 93 -5.19 0.18 -5.80
C LEU A 93 -4.29 -0.82 -6.53
N ASP A 94 -3.30 -0.35 -7.29
CA ASP A 94 -2.33 -1.22 -7.94
C ASP A 94 -1.43 -1.94 -6.93
N ALA A 95 -1.08 -1.29 -5.84
CA ALA A 95 -0.32 -1.88 -4.75
C ALA A 95 -1.12 -2.99 -4.03
N ILE A 96 -2.43 -2.81 -3.81
CA ILE A 96 -3.32 -3.87 -3.28
C ILE A 96 -3.43 -5.04 -4.26
N LYS A 97 -3.56 -4.77 -5.57
CA LYS A 97 -3.57 -5.86 -6.57
C LYS A 97 -2.24 -6.61 -6.61
N TYR A 98 -1.12 -5.92 -6.39
CA TYR A 98 0.18 -6.55 -6.24
C TYR A 98 0.21 -7.43 -4.99
N LEU A 99 -0.24 -6.90 -3.84
CA LEU A 99 -0.34 -7.66 -2.58
C LEU A 99 -1.07 -8.99 -2.81
N GLY A 100 -2.25 -8.96 -3.43
CA GLY A 100 -3.05 -10.17 -3.71
C GLY A 100 -2.40 -11.19 -4.66
N LYS A 101 -1.42 -10.77 -5.48
CA LYS A 101 -0.65 -11.68 -6.35
C LYS A 101 0.59 -12.25 -5.65
N HIS A 102 1.00 -11.64 -4.55
CA HIS A 102 2.26 -11.90 -3.84
C HIS A 102 2.04 -12.21 -2.35
N GLU A 103 0.83 -12.57 -1.94
CA GLU A 103 0.43 -12.75 -0.53
C GLU A 103 1.42 -13.66 0.22
N GLN A 104 1.70 -14.84 -0.32
CA GLN A 104 2.61 -15.82 0.28
C GLN A 104 4.05 -15.33 0.40
N GLU A 105 4.54 -14.57 -0.59
CA GLU A 105 5.91 -14.04 -0.59
C GLU A 105 6.06 -12.96 0.49
N LEU A 106 5.06 -12.10 0.62
CA LEU A 106 5.06 -10.98 1.56
C LEU A 106 4.84 -11.45 3.02
N ASP A 107 3.93 -12.40 3.25
CA ASP A 107 3.75 -13.03 4.56
C ASP A 107 5.02 -13.79 4.99
N ALA A 108 5.67 -14.53 4.08
CA ALA A 108 6.92 -15.23 4.37
C ALA A 108 8.09 -14.28 4.65
N TRP A 109 8.16 -13.13 3.97
CA TRP A 109 9.22 -12.15 4.19
C TRP A 109 9.14 -11.51 5.58
N LYS A 110 7.93 -11.16 6.07
CA LYS A 110 7.74 -10.55 7.40
C LYS A 110 8.00 -11.51 8.57
N ASN A 111 7.84 -12.81 8.35
CA ASN A 111 8.01 -13.83 9.39
C ASN A 111 9.44 -14.40 9.49
N ASN A 112 10.37 -13.98 8.62
CA ASN A 112 11.79 -14.35 8.67
C ASN A 112 12.62 -13.31 9.45
#